data_AF-A0A1X6X932-F1
#
_entry.id   AF-A0A1X6X932-F1
#
_cell.length_a   1.000
_cell.length_b   1.000
_cell.length_c   1.000
_cell.angle_alpha   90.00
_cell.angle_beta   90.00
_cell.angle_gamma   90.00
#
_symmetry.space_group_name_H-M   'P 1'
#
loop_
_entity.id
_entity.type
_entity.pdbx_description
1 polymer ?
#
loop_
_entity_poly.entity_id
_entity_poly.type
_entity_poly.pdbx_seq_one_letter_code
_entity_poly.pdbx_strand_id
1 'polypeptide(L)' 'MALLDWGDATSGDPLYDLARYSLEGSDAFREFMAGYGPIDSTREALRGYRLRFTVQCLATELRAGGDWFSTYQQRIAADL' A
#
# COMPACT_ATOMS: atom_id res chain seq x y z
N MET A 1 9.70 13.18 -13.43
CA MET A 1 9.13 11.87 -13.04
C MET A 1 7.65 11.91 -13.37
N ALA A 2 7.12 10.93 -14.09
CA ALA A 2 5.69 10.86 -14.43
C ALA A 2 5.10 9.61 -13.77
N LEU A 3 3.88 9.71 -13.24
CA LEU A 3 3.08 8.54 -12.87
C LEU A 3 2.57 7.90 -14.16
N LEU A 4 2.82 6.60 -14.29
CA LEU A 4 2.43 5.78 -15.44
C LEU A 4 1.45 4.71 -14.97
N ASP A 5 0.77 4.09 -15.92
CA ASP A 5 -0.16 2.98 -15.68
C ASP A 5 -1.29 3.29 -14.68
N TRP A 6 -2.13 4.27 -15.06
CA TRP A 6 -3.30 4.70 -14.27
C TRP A 6 -4.39 3.63 -14.12
N GLY A 7 -4.26 2.46 -14.76
CA GLY A 7 -5.22 1.37 -14.63
C GLY A 7 -5.20 0.71 -13.25
N ASP A 8 -4.08 0.80 -12.55
CA ASP A 8 -3.89 0.28 -11.17
C ASP A 8 -3.92 1.39 -10.11
N ALA A 9 -4.06 2.65 -10.53
CA ALA A 9 -4.36 3.76 -9.64
C ALA A 9 -5.80 3.62 -9.16
N THR A 10 -6.01 3.81 -7.86
CA THR A 10 -7.34 3.57 -7.28
C THR A 10 -8.17 4.82 -7.41
N SER A 11 -9.35 4.73 -8.04
CA SER A 11 -10.29 5.84 -7.99
C SER A 11 -10.84 5.97 -6.56
N GLY A 12 -10.69 7.15 -5.95
CA GLY A 12 -11.21 7.43 -4.62
C GLY A 12 -10.24 8.17 -3.71
N ASP A 13 -10.09 7.66 -2.49
CA ASP A 13 -9.32 8.28 -1.42
C ASP A 13 -7.80 8.16 -1.70
N PRO A 14 -7.06 9.28 -1.86
CA PRO A 14 -5.61 9.28 -2.07
C PRO A 14 -4.83 8.55 -0.99
N LEU A 15 -5.40 8.40 0.22
CA LEU A 15 -4.79 7.63 1.29
C LEU A 15 -4.60 6.16 0.94
N TYR A 16 -5.37 5.60 -0.01
CA TYR A 16 -5.15 4.24 -0.46
C TYR A 16 -3.81 4.10 -1.21
N ASP A 17 -3.53 5.00 -2.15
CA ASP A 17 -2.29 4.97 -2.92
C ASP A 17 -1.09 5.35 -2.03
N LEU A 18 -1.27 6.29 -1.10
CA LEU A 18 -0.24 6.61 -0.10
C LEU A 18 0.03 5.43 0.85
N ALA A 19 -1.01 4.71 1.27
CA ALA A 19 -0.85 3.52 2.10
C ALA A 19 -0.06 2.44 1.34
N ARG A 20 -0.37 2.21 0.06
CA ARG A 20 0.42 1.31 -0.80
C ARG A 20 1.87 1.74 -0.88
N TYR A 21 2.13 3.01 -1.21
CA TYR A 21 3.49 3.54 -1.31
C TYR A 21 4.26 3.46 0.02
N SER A 22 3.56 3.55 1.17
CA SER A 22 4.19 3.40 2.49
C SER A 22 4.83 2.02 2.73
N LEU A 23 4.49 1.01 1.94
CA LEU A 23 5.12 -0.32 2.00
C LEU A 23 6.57 -0.34 1.48
N GLU A 24 6.99 0.69 0.73
CA GLU A 24 8.39 0.85 0.29
C GLU A 24 9.35 1.13 1.46
N GLY A 25 8.81 1.51 2.63
CA GLY A 25 9.55 1.75 3.85
C GLY A 25 9.41 3.18 4.36
N SER A 26 9.73 3.35 5.65
CA SER A 26 9.50 4.62 6.36
C SER A 26 10.32 5.79 5.82
N ASP A 27 11.54 5.54 5.36
CA ASP A 27 12.42 6.60 4.85
C ASP A 27 11.95 7.09 3.47
N ALA A 28 11.68 6.18 2.53
CA ALA A 28 11.13 6.50 1.22
C ALA A 28 9.76 7.18 1.32
N PHE A 29 8.90 6.73 2.24
CA PHE A 29 7.61 7.35 2.50
C PHE A 29 7.76 8.77 3.06
N ARG A 30 8.69 8.98 4.00
CA ARG A 30 8.94 10.30 4.59
C ARG A 30 9.44 11.30 3.55
N GLU A 31 10.38 10.89 2.70
CA GLU A 31 10.92 11.74 1.63
C GLU A 31 9.81 12.13 0.63
N PHE A 32 8.98 11.17 0.23
CA PHE A 32 7.85 11.44 -0.65
C PHE A 32 6.85 12.42 -0.02
N MET A 33 6.48 12.22 1.25
CA MET A 33 5.53 13.09 1.94
C MET A 33 6.05 14.53 2.12
N ALA A 34 7.36 14.74 2.15
CA ALA A 34 7.95 16.08 2.17
C ALA A 34 7.63 16.88 0.89
N GLY A 35 7.49 16.20 -0.25
CA GLY A 35 7.05 16.81 -1.51
C GLY A 35 5.53 16.80 -1.73
N TYR A 36 4.83 15.80 -1.20
CA TYR A 36 3.37 15.66 -1.35
C TYR A 36 2.59 16.72 -0.57
N GLY A 37 3.09 17.12 0.60
CA GLY A 37 2.44 18.07 1.49
C GLY A 37 1.57 17.41 2.56
N PRO A 38 0.98 18.20 3.46
CA PRO A 38 0.18 17.69 4.57
C PRO A 38 -1.10 17.04 4.06
N ILE A 39 -1.45 15.89 4.62
CA ILE A 39 -2.73 15.22 4.41
C ILE A 39 -3.36 14.90 5.76
N ASP A 40 -4.67 15.09 5.87
CA ASP A 40 -5.41 14.64 7.04
C ASP A 40 -5.55 13.13 6.97
N SER A 41 -4.82 12.43 7.83
CA SER A 41 -4.81 10.98 7.88
C SER A 41 -4.52 10.51 9.29
N THR A 42 -5.14 9.40 9.67
CA THR A 42 -4.79 8.69 10.89
C THR A 42 -3.86 7.52 10.54
N ARG A 43 -3.04 7.11 11.51
CA ARG A 43 -2.21 5.90 11.37
C ARG A 43 -3.08 4.68 11.08
N GLU A 44 -4.27 4.64 11.69
CA GLU A 44 -5.28 3.61 11.54
C GLU A 44 -5.85 3.56 10.11
N ALA A 45 -6.09 4.71 9.48
CA ALA A 45 -6.58 4.76 8.09
C ALA A 45 -5.54 4.18 7.12
N LEU A 46 -4.28 4.61 7.23
CA LEU A 46 -3.19 4.08 6.40
C LEU A 46 -2.99 2.58 6.61
N ARG A 47 -3.06 2.12 7.87
CA ARG A 47 -2.98 0.70 8.23
C ARG A 47 -4.14 -0.10 7.62
N GLY A 48 -5.37 0.39 7.70
CA GLY A 48 -6.53 -0.26 7.10
C GLY A 48 -6.42 -0.40 5.58
N TYR A 49 -5.91 0.62 4.90
CA TYR A 49 -5.67 0.56 3.46
C TYR A 49 -4.53 -0.38 3.07
N ARG A 50 -3.42 -0.41 3.84
CA ARG A 50 -2.36 -1.41 3.64
C ARG A 50 -2.85 -2.84 3.81
N LEU A 51 -3.64 -3.12 4.84
CA LEU A 51 -4.27 -4.42 5.04
C LEU A 51 -5.13 -4.81 3.83
N ARG A 52 -6.02 -3.91 3.40
CA ARG A 52 -6.90 -4.15 2.26
C ARG A 52 -6.10 -4.50 1.00
N PHE A 53 -5.10 -3.68 0.67
CA PHE A 53 -4.22 -3.92 -0.48
C PHE A 53 -3.48 -5.26 -0.36
N THR A 54 -2.84 -5.52 0.78
CA THR A 54 -2.03 -6.73 0.98
C THR A 54 -2.88 -8.01 0.91
N VAL A 55 -4.11 -7.99 1.42
CA VAL A 55 -5.06 -9.10 1.28
C VAL A 55 -5.47 -9.31 -0.19
N GLN A 56 -5.68 -8.23 -0.96
CA GLN A 56 -5.95 -8.33 -2.40
C GLN A 56 -4.77 -8.93 -3.17
N CYS A 57 -3.53 -8.56 -2.82
CA CYS A 57 -2.32 -9.16 -3.38
C CYS A 57 -2.25 -10.65 -3.03
N LEU A 58 -2.48 -11.04 -1.78
CA LEU A 58 -2.50 -12.44 -1.35
C LEU A 58 -3.53 -13.27 -2.13
N ALA A 59 -4.75 -12.73 -2.31
CA ALA A 59 -5.79 -13.40 -3.09
C ALA A 59 -5.39 -13.54 -4.57
N THR A 60 -4.69 -12.56 -5.13
CA THR A 60 -4.19 -12.60 -6.51
C THR A 60 -3.07 -13.63 -6.67
N GLU A 61 -2.13 -13.67 -5.71
CA GLU A 61 -1.06 -14.66 -5.64
C GLU A 61 -1.61 -16.09 -5.60
N LEU A 62 -2.65 -16.33 -4.77
CA LEU A 62 -3.33 -17.63 -4.67
C LEU A 62 -3.93 -18.06 -6.02
N ARG A 63 -4.55 -17.13 -6.74
CA ARG A 63 -5.13 -17.40 -8.06
C ARG A 63 -4.07 -17.63 -9.13
N ALA A 64 -2.93 -16.98 -9.03
CA ALA A 64 -1.81 -17.13 -9.95
C ALA A 64 -1.01 -18.42 -9.71
N GLY A 65 -1.19 -19.09 -8.57
CA GLY A 65 -0.36 -20.23 -8.17
C GLY A 65 1.09 -19.81 -7.89
N GLY A 66 1.31 -18.58 -7.42
CA GLY A 66 2.63 -18.05 -7.12
C GLY A 66 3.20 -18.54 -5.79
N ASP A 67 4.28 -17.93 -5.32
CA ASP A 67 5.03 -18.36 -4.12
C ASP A 67 5.30 -17.23 -3.10
N TRP A 68 4.73 -16.04 -3.30
CA TRP A 68 4.94 -14.88 -2.42
C TRP A 68 4.04 -14.86 -1.18
N PHE A 69 3.42 -15.99 -0.82
CA PHE A 69 2.46 -16.10 0.28
C PHE A 69 3.02 -15.64 1.63
N SER A 70 4.23 -16.08 1.96
CA SER A 70 4.89 -15.75 3.23
C SER A 70 5.10 -14.25 3.36
N THR A 71 5.49 -13.58 2.28
CA THR A 71 5.67 -12.13 2.21
C THR A 71 4.37 -11.39 2.53
N TYR A 72 3.25 -11.78 1.92
CA TYR A 72 1.96 -11.12 2.18
C TYR A 72 1.43 -11.44 3.58
N GLN A 73 1.61 -12.66 4.08
CA GLN A 73 1.24 -13.03 5.45
C GLN A 73 2.01 -12.22 6.49
N GLN A 74 3.32 -12.03 6.31
CA GLN A 74 4.15 -11.21 7.20
C GLN A 74 3.69 -9.75 7.21
N ARG A 75 3.37 -9.19 6.04
CA ARG A 75 2.85 -7.82 5.93
C ARG A 75 1.49 -7.66 6.59
N ILE A 76 0.58 -8.63 6.42
CA ILE A 76 -0.72 -8.64 7.12
C ILE A 76 -0.50 -8.68 8.63
N ALA A 77 0.38 -9.56 9.12
CA ALA A 77 0.67 -9.67 10.55
C ALA A 77 1.27 -8.38 11.14
N ALA A 78 2.10 -7.66 10.37
CA ALA A 78 2.68 -6.39 10.80
C ALA A 78 1.63 -5.26 10.93
N ASP A 79 0.50 -5.37 10.23
CA ASP A 79 -0.62 -4.44 10.30
C ASP A 79 -1.81 -5.01 11.09
N LEU A 80 -1.69 -6.08 11.88
CA LEU A 80 -2.71 -6.56 12.85
C LEU A 80 -2.40 -6.08 14.27
#